data_AF-A0A497RKM1-F1
#
_entry.id   AF-A0A497RKM1-F1
#
_cell.length_a   1.000
_cell.length_b   1.000
_cell.length_c   1.000
_cell.angle_alpha   90.00
_cell.angle_beta   90.00
_cell.angle_gamma   90.00
#
_symmetry.space_group_name_H-M   'P 1'
#
loop_
_entity.id
_entity.type
_entity.pdbx_description
1 polymer ?
#
loop_
_entity_poly.entity_id
_entity_poly.type
_entity_poly.pdbx_seq_one_letter_code
_entity_poly.pdbx_strand_id
1 'polypeptide(L)'
;MAKMEELLKQVREHYNVVELTSRGYTAGGKIAEFDMYYLENDTIRYKRLHIFTDKEGNAYWYGENPIPPERRVTFTQEINEKIRDILSRETSVKYIRLDDVNERAERAIATAMIEKEGKVEEKRVLLYRDEEGKIAYAIL
;
A
#
# COMPACT_ATOMS: atom_id res chain seq x y z
N MET A 1 -14.93 9.61 -19.21
CA MET A 1 -15.49 8.33 -18.73
C MET A 1 -14.74 7.21 -19.41
N ALA A 2 -14.55 6.09 -18.72
CA ALA A 2 -13.60 5.08 -19.18
C ALA A 2 -14.20 4.15 -20.26
N LYS A 3 -13.38 3.73 -21.21
CA LYS A 3 -13.72 2.60 -22.09
C LYS A 3 -13.37 1.28 -21.43
N MET A 4 -13.97 0.18 -21.89
CA MET A 4 -13.69 -1.17 -21.38
C MET A 4 -12.20 -1.50 -21.43
N GLU A 5 -11.52 -1.14 -22.52
CA GLU A 5 -10.07 -1.32 -22.68
C GLU A 5 -9.27 -0.59 -21.61
N GLU A 6 -9.72 0.59 -21.17
CA GLU A 6 -9.05 1.36 -20.13
C GLU A 6 -9.21 0.70 -18.76
N LEU A 7 -10.38 0.14 -18.46
CA LEU A 7 -10.59 -0.64 -17.24
C LEU A 7 -9.72 -1.91 -17.20
N LEU A 8 -9.64 -2.63 -18.32
CA LEU A 8 -8.78 -3.81 -18.43
C LEU A 8 -7.29 -3.44 -18.36
N LYS A 9 -6.91 -2.27 -18.88
CA LYS A 9 -5.56 -1.74 -18.77
C LYS A 9 -5.20 -1.45 -17.30
N GLN A 10 -6.08 -0.80 -16.53
CA GLN A 10 -5.86 -0.55 -15.10
C GLN A 10 -5.62 -1.86 -14.32
N VAL A 11 -6.38 -2.91 -14.65
CA VAL A 11 -6.20 -4.23 -14.03
C VAL A 11 -4.83 -4.83 -14.35
N ARG A 12 -4.37 -4.73 -15.61
CA ARG A 12 -3.04 -5.21 -16.02
C ARG A 12 -1.89 -4.42 -15.40
N GLU A 13 -2.11 -3.15 -15.08
CA GLU A 13 -1.13 -2.31 -14.41
C GLU A 13 -1.06 -2.59 -12.91
N HIS A 14 -2.19 -2.95 -12.29
CA HIS A 14 -2.25 -3.23 -10.85
C HIS A 14 -1.86 -4.68 -10.49
N TYR A 15 -2.23 -5.64 -11.32
CA TYR A 15 -1.96 -7.06 -11.09
C TYR A 15 -0.87 -7.57 -12.02
N ASN A 16 -0.04 -8.49 -11.53
CA ASN A 16 0.84 -9.28 -12.40
C ASN A 16 0.01 -10.33 -13.17
N VAL A 17 -0.70 -9.89 -14.20
CA VAL A 17 -1.65 -10.70 -14.97
C VAL A 17 -0.90 -11.72 -15.83
N VAL A 18 -1.18 -13.00 -15.59
CA VAL A 18 -0.67 -14.12 -16.38
C VAL A 18 -1.56 -14.36 -17.60
N GLU A 19 -2.88 -14.36 -17.40
CA GLU A 19 -3.87 -14.58 -18.45
C GLU A 19 -5.12 -13.74 -18.19
N LEU A 20 -5.72 -13.22 -19.26
CA LEU A 20 -6.99 -12.49 -19.22
C LEU A 20 -7.81 -12.84 -20.45
N THR A 21 -8.86 -13.64 -20.24
CA THR A 21 -9.62 -14.28 -21.32
C THR A 21 -11.07 -13.83 -21.28
N SER A 22 -11.60 -13.35 -22.41
CA SER A 22 -13.01 -12.97 -22.53
C SER A 22 -13.90 -14.22 -22.52
N ARG A 23 -14.98 -14.17 -21.74
CA ARG A 23 -16.01 -15.22 -21.64
C ARG A 23 -17.30 -14.84 -22.37
N GLY A 24 -17.29 -13.70 -23.05
CA GLY A 24 -18.46 -13.15 -23.74
C GLY A 24 -19.30 -12.27 -22.81
N TYR A 25 -20.61 -12.25 -23.06
CA TYR A 25 -21.53 -11.37 -22.37
C TYR A 25 -22.65 -12.12 -21.64
N THR A 26 -23.06 -11.61 -20.49
CA THR A 26 -24.21 -12.07 -19.71
C THR A 26 -25.25 -10.96 -19.56
N ALA A 27 -26.34 -11.23 -18.83
CA ALA A 27 -27.45 -10.30 -18.59
C ALA A 27 -28.02 -9.62 -19.86
N GLY A 28 -28.20 -10.42 -20.93
CA GLY A 28 -28.72 -9.94 -22.20
C GLY A 28 -27.76 -9.03 -22.98
N GLY A 29 -26.45 -9.27 -22.86
CA GLY A 29 -25.43 -8.52 -23.60
C GLY A 29 -24.89 -7.28 -22.89
N LYS A 30 -25.30 -7.04 -21.64
CA LYS A 30 -24.97 -5.80 -20.91
C LYS A 30 -23.70 -5.90 -20.07
N ILE A 31 -23.33 -7.11 -19.67
CA ILE A 31 -22.18 -7.35 -18.79
C ILE A 31 -21.18 -8.21 -19.55
N ALA A 32 -20.00 -7.66 -19.82
CA ALA A 32 -18.86 -8.41 -20.35
C ALA A 32 -18.14 -9.13 -19.21
N GLU A 33 -17.81 -10.40 -19.42
CA GLU A 33 -17.12 -11.23 -18.42
C GLU A 33 -15.72 -11.61 -18.88
N PHE A 34 -14.77 -11.54 -17.94
CA PHE A 34 -13.37 -11.91 -18.17
C PHE A 34 -12.88 -12.81 -17.05
N ASP A 35 -12.23 -13.90 -17.43
CA ASP A 35 -11.48 -14.74 -16.50
C ASP A 35 -10.05 -14.22 -16.44
N MET A 36 -9.60 -13.85 -15.25
CA MET A 36 -8.25 -13.33 -14.99
C MET A 36 -7.48 -14.29 -14.10
N TYR A 37 -6.30 -14.68 -14.57
CA TYR A 37 -5.28 -15.35 -13.77
C TYR A 37 -4.12 -14.38 -13.52
N TYR A 38 -3.69 -14.26 -12.26
CA TYR A 38 -2.63 -13.33 -11.86
C TYR A 38 -1.72 -13.94 -10.81
N LEU A 39 -0.47 -13.49 -10.76
CA LEU A 39 0.51 -13.94 -9.79
C LEU A 39 0.45 -13.05 -8.53
N GLU A 40 0.34 -13.68 -7.37
CA GLU A 40 0.38 -13.04 -6.05
C GLU A 40 1.21 -13.90 -5.11
N ASN A 41 2.35 -13.38 -4.62
CA ASN A 41 3.29 -14.11 -3.75
C ASN A 41 3.62 -15.52 -4.28
N ASP A 42 4.09 -15.60 -5.53
CA ASP A 42 4.43 -16.83 -6.25
C ASP A 42 3.29 -17.84 -6.43
N THR A 43 2.04 -17.45 -6.13
CA THR A 43 0.85 -18.27 -6.30
C THR A 43 0.00 -17.73 -7.45
N ILE A 44 -0.44 -18.60 -8.36
CA ILE A 44 -1.42 -18.23 -9.39
C ILE A 44 -2.80 -18.15 -8.73
N ARG A 45 -3.41 -16.97 -8.82
CA ARG A 45 -4.76 -16.66 -8.35
C ARG A 45 -5.70 -16.50 -9.53
N TYR A 46 -6.99 -16.72 -9.27
CA TYR A 46 -8.06 -16.57 -10.24
C TYR A 46 -9.08 -15.54 -9.75
N LYS A 47 -9.56 -14.70 -10.66
CA LYS A 47 -10.65 -13.74 -10.42
C LYS A 47 -11.50 -13.62 -11.68
N ARG A 48 -12.83 -13.59 -11.52
CA ARG A 48 -13.73 -13.21 -12.62
C ARG A 48 -14.06 -11.73 -12.53
N LEU A 49 -13.89 -11.03 -13.64
CA LEU A 49 -14.19 -9.62 -13.78
C LEU A 49 -15.50 -9.45 -14.54
N HIS A 50 -16.29 -8.48 -14.12
CA HIS A 50 -17.57 -8.14 -14.75
C HIS A 50 -17.56 -6.65 -15.08
N ILE A 51 -17.73 -6.31 -16.35
CA ILE A 51 -17.76 -4.93 -16.82
C ILE A 51 -19.13 -4.66 -17.44
N PHE A 52 -19.84 -3.68 -16.91
CA PHE A 52 -21.08 -3.18 -17.50
C PHE A 52 -20.77 -2.08 -18.51
N THR A 53 -21.37 -2.15 -19.69
CA THR A 53 -21.29 -1.09 -20.70
C THR A 53 -22.66 -0.43 -20.86
N ASP A 54 -22.73 0.89 -20.72
CA ASP A 54 -23.96 1.64 -20.93
C ASP A 54 -24.28 1.84 -22.42
N LYS A 55 -25.40 2.50 -22.72
CA LYS A 55 -25.86 2.76 -24.09
C LYS A 55 -24.98 3.75 -24.86
N GLU A 56 -24.17 4.53 -24.16
CA GLU A 56 -23.24 5.52 -24.73
C GLU A 56 -21.85 4.91 -24.98
N GLY A 57 -21.64 3.66 -24.54
CA GLY A 57 -20.37 2.96 -24.68
C GLY A 57 -19.38 3.20 -23.52
N ASN A 58 -19.83 3.83 -22.42
CA ASN A 58 -19.01 3.97 -21.23
C ASN A 58 -19.03 2.65 -20.44
N ALA A 59 -17.85 2.27 -19.92
CA ALA A 59 -17.67 1.03 -19.18
C ALA A 59 -17.49 1.30 -17.68
N TYR A 60 -18.04 0.40 -16.87
CA TYR A 60 -18.01 0.45 -15.41
C TYR A 60 -17.78 -0.95 -14.84
N TRP A 61 -17.10 -1.04 -13.70
CA TRP A 61 -17.09 -2.29 -12.96
C TRP A 61 -18.50 -2.64 -12.49
N TYR A 62 -18.94 -3.84 -12.81
CA TYR A 62 -20.21 -4.35 -12.32
C TYR A 62 -20.00 -4.96 -10.94
N GLY A 63 -20.38 -4.21 -9.89
CA GLY A 63 -20.14 -4.56 -8.49
C GLY A 63 -18.98 -3.77 -7.90
N GLU A 64 -18.15 -4.43 -7.09
CA GLU A 64 -16.97 -3.81 -6.48
C GLU A 64 -15.83 -3.69 -7.51
N ASN A 65 -15.07 -2.59 -7.46
CA ASN A 65 -13.85 -2.45 -8.26
C ASN A 65 -12.91 -3.62 -7.92
N PRO A 66 -12.50 -4.44 -8.91
CA PRO A 66 -11.64 -5.58 -8.65
C PRO A 66 -10.28 -5.15 -8.11
N ILE A 67 -9.83 -3.93 -8.38
CA ILE A 67 -8.60 -3.37 -7.85
C ILE A 67 -8.87 -2.87 -6.41
N PRO A 68 -8.26 -3.48 -5.38
CA PRO A 68 -8.41 -2.98 -4.02
C PRO A 68 -7.91 -1.53 -3.97
N PRO A 69 -8.55 -0.67 -3.16
CA PRO A 69 -8.02 0.67 -2.96
C PRO A 69 -6.57 0.56 -2.50
N GLU A 70 -5.69 1.38 -3.09
CA GLU A 70 -4.32 1.48 -2.62
C GLU A 70 -4.36 1.72 -1.12
N ARG A 71 -3.84 0.76 -0.35
CA ARG A 71 -3.57 0.99 1.06
C ARG A 71 -2.49 2.05 1.10
N ARG A 72 -2.89 3.32 1.22
CA ARG A 72 -1.97 4.39 1.57
C ARG A 72 -1.39 4.01 2.92
N VAL A 73 -0.12 3.64 2.90
CA VAL A 73 0.64 3.42 4.13
C VAL A 73 0.57 4.75 4.89
N THR A 74 0.07 4.73 6.11
CA THR A 74 0.00 5.96 6.89
C THR A 74 1.40 6.34 7.36
N PHE A 75 1.64 7.63 7.59
CA PHE A 75 2.91 8.08 8.13
C PHE A 75 3.26 7.37 9.45
N THR A 76 2.25 7.09 10.30
CA THR A 76 2.40 6.27 11.51
C THR A 76 2.88 4.85 11.21
N GLN A 77 2.38 4.21 10.15
CA GLN A 77 2.84 2.86 9.74
C GLN A 77 4.29 2.90 9.27
N GLU A 78 4.65 3.87 8.44
CA GLU A 78 6.04 4.05 7.97
C GLU A 78 7.02 4.30 9.14
N ILE A 79 6.62 5.09 10.14
CA ILE A 79 7.44 5.30 11.34
C ILE A 79 7.61 4.00 12.13
N ASN A 80 6.54 3.23 12.32
CA ASN A 80 6.63 1.97 13.06
C ASN A 80 7.58 0.98 12.38
N GLU A 81 7.57 0.91 11.05
CA GLU A 81 8.54 0.15 10.27
C GLU A 81 9.96 0.69 10.46
N LYS A 82 10.15 2.02 10.40
CA LYS A 82 11.46 2.64 10.65
C LYS A 82 12.00 2.34 12.04
N ILE A 83 11.15 2.38 13.07
CA ILE A 83 11.53 2.05 14.45
C ILE A 83 11.97 0.58 14.56
N ARG A 84 11.22 -0.35 13.94
CA ARG A 84 11.63 -1.77 13.90
C ARG A 84 12.98 -1.93 13.22
N ASP A 85 13.19 -1.24 12.11
CA ASP A 85 14.46 -1.25 11.38
C ASP A 85 15.62 -0.75 12.26
N ILE A 86 15.45 0.38 12.97
CA ILE A 86 16.44 0.90 13.91
C ILE A 86 16.75 -0.14 14.99
N LEU A 87 15.73 -0.68 15.66
CA LEU A 87 15.90 -1.67 16.73
C LEU A 87 16.56 -2.98 16.24
N SER A 88 16.36 -3.35 14.97
CA SER A 88 16.99 -4.53 14.37
C SER A 88 18.47 -4.33 14.03
N ARG A 89 18.90 -3.09 13.77
CA ARG A 89 20.24 -2.75 13.29
C ARG A 89 21.14 -2.19 14.39
N GLU A 90 20.57 -1.45 15.34
CA GLU A 90 21.30 -0.74 16.38
C GLU A 90 21.13 -1.44 17.73
N THR A 91 22.12 -2.27 18.10
CA THR A 91 22.07 -3.07 19.33
C THR A 91 22.08 -2.24 20.62
N SER A 92 22.53 -0.99 20.55
CA SER A 92 22.50 -0.04 21.66
C SER A 92 21.09 0.50 21.93
N VAL A 93 20.21 0.57 20.93
CA VAL A 93 18.85 1.05 21.10
C VAL A 93 17.96 -0.10 21.56
N LYS A 94 17.44 -0.02 22.78
CA LYS A 94 16.63 -1.11 23.37
C LYS A 94 15.15 -0.96 23.11
N TYR A 95 14.69 0.29 23.06
CA TYR A 95 13.28 0.60 22.93
C TYR A 95 13.12 2.02 22.39
N ILE A 96 12.06 2.23 21.61
CA ILE A 96 11.64 3.56 21.16
C ILE A 96 10.14 3.68 21.46
N ARG A 97 9.77 4.69 22.24
CA ARG A 97 8.38 5.06 22.51
C ARG A 97 7.98 6.24 21.65
N LEU A 98 6.91 6.10 20.86
CA LEU A 98 6.31 7.25 20.17
C LEU A 98 5.55 8.10 21.19
N ASP A 99 5.90 9.37 21.27
CA ASP A 99 5.29 10.33 22.19
C ASP A 99 4.19 11.15 21.50
N ASP A 100 4.46 11.61 20.27
CA ASP A 100 3.50 12.39 19.47
C ASP A 100 3.72 12.16 17.97
N VAL A 101 2.65 12.18 17.18
CA VAL A 101 2.69 11.99 15.73
C VAL A 101 1.80 13.02 15.05
N ASN A 102 2.39 13.85 14.19
CA ASN A 102 1.68 14.78 13.32
C ASN A 102 1.70 14.26 11.88
N GLU A 103 0.65 13.53 11.51
CA GLU A 103 0.53 12.94 10.17
C GLU A 103 0.50 13.99 9.04
N ARG A 104 -0.05 15.19 9.29
CA ARG A 104 -0.12 16.24 8.26
C ARG A 104 1.23 16.87 7.99
N ALA A 105 2.03 17.05 9.03
CA ALA A 105 3.37 17.61 8.92
C ALA A 105 4.43 16.53 8.64
N GLU A 106 4.03 15.25 8.61
CA GLU A 106 4.91 14.09 8.47
C GLU A 106 6.11 14.15 9.43
N ARG A 107 5.80 14.38 10.71
CA ARG A 107 6.77 14.44 11.81
C ARG A 107 6.24 13.71 13.03
N ALA A 108 7.14 13.07 13.77
CA ALA A 108 6.84 12.46 15.06
C ALA A 108 7.96 12.72 16.06
N ILE A 109 7.58 12.80 17.32
CA ILE A 109 8.51 12.86 18.44
C ILE A 109 8.46 11.51 19.15
N ALA A 110 9.63 10.99 19.46
CA ALA A 110 9.79 9.75 20.19
C ALA A 110 10.85 9.90 21.30
N THR A 111 10.84 8.96 22.23
CA THR A 111 11.87 8.79 23.25
C THR A 111 12.55 7.44 23.01
N ALA A 112 13.85 7.46 22.73
CA ALA A 112 14.69 6.28 22.56
C ALA A 112 15.44 5.97 23.85
N MET A 113 15.43 4.70 24.26
CA MET A 113 16.20 4.18 25.38
C MET A 113 17.47 3.53 24.82
N ILE A 114 18.63 4.15 25.09
CA ILE A 114 19.92 3.77 24.54
C ILE A 114 20.81 3.24 25.66
N GLU A 115 21.31 2.01 25.52
CA GLU A 115 22.29 1.42 26.42
C GLU A 115 23.70 1.89 26.03
N LYS A 116 24.39 2.50 27.00
CA LYS A 116 25.79 2.89 26.88
C LYS A 116 26.51 2.53 28.19
N GLU A 117 27.59 1.75 28.08
CA GLU A 117 28.43 1.38 29.23
C GLU A 117 27.63 0.73 30.39
N GLY A 118 26.61 -0.07 30.06
CA GLY A 118 25.75 -0.76 31.03
C GLY A 118 24.71 0.14 31.72
N LYS A 119 24.54 1.38 31.26
CA LYS A 119 23.47 2.28 31.71
C LYS A 119 22.50 2.54 30.56
N VAL A 120 21.21 2.71 30.89
CA VAL A 120 20.18 3.12 29.94
C VAL A 120 19.98 4.63 30.06
N GLU A 121 20.20 5.34 28.96
CA GLU A 121 19.90 6.77 28.82
C GLU A 121 18.64 6.95 27.96
N GLU A 122 17.81 7.92 28.34
CA GLU A 122 16.68 8.35 27.51
C GLU A 122 17.10 9.54 26.64
N LYS A 123 16.86 9.43 25.33
CA LYS A 123 17.11 10.48 24.35
C LYS A 123 15.84 10.78 23.59
N ARG A 124 15.55 12.06 23.40
CA ARG A 124 14.43 12.49 22.58
C ARG A 124 14.86 12.45 21.11
N VAL A 125 13.98 11.97 20.25
CA VAL A 125 14.23 11.75 18.83
C VAL A 125 13.12 12.39 18.02
N LEU A 126 13.49 13.10 16.97
CA LEU A 126 12.58 13.57 15.93
C LEU A 126 12.64 12.62 14.75
N LEU A 127 11.49 12.07 14.36
CA LEU A 127 11.30 11.27 13.13
C LEU A 127 10.58 12.14 12.11
N TYR A 128 11.05 12.19 10.87
CA TYR A 128 10.49 13.08 9.84
C TYR A 128 10.73 12.54 8.44
N ARG A 129 9.90 12.95 7.48
CA ARG A 129 10.16 12.67 6.06
C ARG A 129 11.23 13.62 5.50
N ASP A 130 12.29 13.06 4.93
CA ASP A 130 13.36 13.82 4.29
C ASP A 130 13.00 14.25 2.86
N GLU A 131 13.92 14.96 2.20
CA GLU A 131 13.74 15.46 0.83
C GLU A 131 13.63 14.33 -0.22
N GLU A 132 14.11 13.12 0.09
CA GLU A 132 13.97 11.94 -0.77
C GLU A 132 12.66 11.18 -0.51
N GLY A 133 11.83 11.65 0.41
CA GLY A 133 10.57 11.01 0.79
C GLY A 133 10.71 9.86 1.79
N LYS A 134 11.90 9.65 2.38
CA LYS A 134 12.17 8.56 3.34
C LYS A 134 12.01 9.04 4.78
N ILE A 135 11.69 8.12 5.69
CA ILE A 135 11.68 8.43 7.12
C ILE A 135 13.12 8.47 7.65
N ALA A 136 13.57 9.66 8.01
CA ALA A 136 14.81 9.94 8.71
C ALA A 136 14.56 10.15 10.22
N TYR A 137 15.63 10.15 11.01
CA TYR A 137 15.55 10.47 12.43
C TYR A 137 16.75 11.30 12.88
N ALA A 138 16.55 12.15 13.88
CA ALA A 138 17.58 12.95 14.53
C ALA A 138 17.41 12.92 16.04
N ILE A 139 18.52 12.74 16.77
CA ILE A 139 18.55 12.84 18.23
C ILE A 139 18.58 14.33 18.61
N LEU A 140 17.74 14.74 19.57
CA LEU A 140 17.62 16.10 20.08
C LEU A 140 18.51 16.35 21.31
#